data_AF-A0A9Q5SJK1-F1
#
_entry.id   AF-A0A9Q5SJK1-F1
#
_cell.length_a   1.000
_cell.length_b   1.000
_cell.length_c   1.000
_cell.angle_alpha   90.00
_cell.angle_beta   90.00
_cell.angle_gamma   90.00
#
_symmetry.space_group_name_H-M   'P 1'
#
loop_
_entity.id
_entity.type
_entity.pdbx_description
1 polymer ?
#
loop_
_entity_poly.entity_id
_entity_poly.type
_entity_poly.pdbx_seq_one_letter_code
_entity_poly.pdbx_strand_id
1 'polypeptide(L)'
;MIMMEALKNLLAGNTKVKTTEQAEKEIAKLDIQEAELQSQLSQAQGEHSKVSNALEIISVSLIIDEKDKQALATKKKAEAKLEELAKQMAGLSPKIAEVSSKKQQAIQELYRSRGEVARKHNQKASRDMVIASRLNRAFGIEENNHQLHTHYNQQIDLGVEYGLGAINQLDPNSEDWKFIVKLGQEDTAEGNRQADVIAKDLGEAIKSVFEKHDVALQERSLIKLSRI
;
A
#
# COMPACT_ATOMS: atom_id res chain seq x y z
N MET A 1 6.23 -5.60 -12.79
CA MET A 1 7.65 -5.57 -12.38
C MET A 1 8.06 -4.32 -11.59
N ILE A 2 7.80 -3.07 -12.04
CA ILE A 2 8.23 -1.85 -11.32
C ILE A 2 7.64 -1.75 -9.89
N MET A 3 6.40 -2.20 -9.69
CA MET A 3 5.70 -2.11 -8.40
C MET A 3 6.29 -2.99 -7.30
N MET A 4 6.70 -4.23 -7.63
CA MET A 4 7.29 -5.17 -6.68
C MET A 4 8.68 -4.72 -6.23
N GLU A 5 9.53 -4.28 -7.15
CA GLU A 5 10.88 -3.82 -6.79
C GLU A 5 10.83 -2.58 -5.90
N ALA A 6 9.92 -1.64 -6.20
CA ALA A 6 9.68 -0.48 -5.35
C ALA A 6 9.21 -0.89 -3.95
N LEU A 7 8.27 -1.83 -3.86
CA LEU A 7 7.77 -2.34 -2.58
C LEU A 7 8.85 -3.09 -1.79
N LYS A 8 9.64 -3.94 -2.44
CA LYS A 8 10.80 -4.62 -1.83
C LYS A 8 11.79 -3.61 -1.26
N ASN A 9 12.10 -2.55 -2.00
CA ASN A 9 12.99 -1.48 -1.55
C ASN A 9 12.38 -0.70 -0.37
N LEU A 10 11.08 -0.44 -0.38
CA LEU A 10 10.39 0.21 0.72
C LEU A 10 10.44 -0.63 2.00
N LEU A 11 10.24 -1.95 1.90
CA LEU A 11 10.32 -2.87 3.03
C LEU A 11 11.74 -3.07 3.56
N ALA A 12 12.74 -3.02 2.68
CA ALA A 12 14.15 -3.02 3.09
C ALA A 12 14.56 -1.70 3.79
N GLY A 13 13.84 -0.61 3.52
CA GLY A 13 14.06 0.68 4.16
C GLY A 13 13.55 0.73 5.60
N ASN A 14 14.39 1.21 6.53
CA ASN A 14 14.04 1.39 7.95
C ASN A 14 13.13 2.62 8.20
N THR A 15 12.28 2.97 7.22
CA THR A 15 11.34 4.09 7.30
C THR A 15 10.09 3.67 8.04
N LYS A 16 9.66 4.50 9.00
CA LYS A 16 8.40 4.32 9.73
C LYS A 16 7.23 4.32 8.74
N VAL A 17 6.47 3.23 8.75
CA VAL A 17 5.28 3.05 7.89
C VAL A 17 4.19 4.03 8.31
N LYS A 18 3.58 4.70 7.33
CA LYS A 18 2.43 5.58 7.57
C LYS A 18 1.18 4.77 7.95
N THR A 19 0.16 5.42 8.50
CA THR A 19 -1.15 4.76 8.61
C THR A 19 -1.84 4.76 7.23
N THR A 20 -2.72 3.79 6.99
CA THR A 20 -3.52 3.73 5.75
C THR A 20 -4.28 5.04 5.51
N GLU A 21 -4.92 5.58 6.55
CA GLU A 21 -5.64 6.85 6.52
C GLU A 21 -4.74 8.05 6.13
N GLN A 22 -3.49 8.07 6.60
CA GLN A 22 -2.54 9.12 6.25
C GLN A 22 -2.13 9.03 4.78
N ALA A 23 -1.87 7.81 4.28
CA ALA A 23 -1.51 7.58 2.89
C ALA A 23 -2.69 7.92 1.93
N GLU A 24 -3.92 7.54 2.28
CA GLU A 24 -5.13 7.87 1.51
C GLU A 24 -5.37 9.39 1.43
N LYS A 25 -5.21 10.11 2.55
CA LYS A 25 -5.32 11.58 2.58
C LYS A 25 -4.27 12.25 1.70
N GLU A 26 -3.05 11.71 1.68
CA GLU A 26 -1.98 12.23 0.83
C GLU A 26 -2.28 12.00 -0.66
N ILE A 27 -2.76 10.82 -1.04
CA ILE A 27 -3.19 10.51 -2.41
C ILE A 27 -4.33 11.46 -2.83
N ALA A 28 -5.37 11.63 -2.01
CA ALA A 28 -6.48 12.51 -2.33
C ALA A 28 -6.04 13.98 -2.53
N LYS A 29 -5.07 14.46 -1.74
CA LYS A 29 -4.48 15.79 -1.92
C LYS A 29 -3.75 15.90 -3.25
N LEU A 30 -2.97 14.87 -3.62
CA LEU A 30 -2.23 14.83 -4.88
C LEU A 30 -3.17 14.71 -6.09
N ASP A 31 -4.28 13.99 -5.97
CA ASP A 31 -5.33 13.90 -7.00
C ASP A 31 -5.92 15.27 -7.32
N ILE A 32 -6.28 16.04 -6.29
CA ILE A 32 -6.82 17.40 -6.45
C ILE A 32 -5.77 18.30 -7.13
N GLN A 33 -4.51 18.21 -6.69
CA GLN A 33 -3.43 19.01 -7.26
C GLN A 33 -3.14 18.65 -8.73
N GLU A 34 -3.16 17.36 -9.07
CA GLU A 34 -2.98 16.87 -10.43
C GLU A 34 -4.12 17.34 -11.34
N ALA A 35 -5.37 17.21 -10.88
CA ALA A 35 -6.55 17.64 -11.63
C ALA A 35 -6.54 19.15 -11.91
N GLU A 36 -6.18 19.97 -10.91
CA GLU A 36 -6.05 21.43 -11.07
C GLU A 36 -4.99 21.79 -12.13
N LEU A 37 -3.81 21.16 -12.07
CA LEU A 37 -2.75 21.39 -13.05
C LEU A 37 -3.14 20.93 -14.47
N GLN A 38 -3.84 19.80 -14.60
CA GLN A 38 -4.36 19.29 -15.87
C GLN A 38 -5.45 20.22 -16.45
N SER A 39 -6.30 20.78 -15.59
CA SER A 39 -7.30 21.79 -15.97
C SER A 39 -6.63 23.06 -16.51
N GLN A 40 -5.62 23.59 -15.81
CA GLN A 40 -4.83 24.74 -16.27
C GLN A 40 -4.13 24.47 -17.60
N LEU A 41 -3.58 23.26 -17.78
CA LEU A 41 -2.95 22.88 -19.04
C LEU A 41 -3.97 22.82 -20.19
N SER A 42 -5.13 22.21 -19.97
CA SER A 42 -6.21 22.15 -20.97
C SER A 42 -6.72 23.54 -21.34
N GLN A 43 -6.87 24.44 -20.35
CA GLN A 43 -7.25 25.82 -20.62
C GLN A 43 -6.21 26.54 -21.49
N ALA A 44 -4.92 26.43 -21.14
CA ALA A 44 -3.85 27.04 -21.92
C ALA A 44 -3.78 26.50 -23.36
N GLN A 45 -3.96 25.18 -23.55
CA GLN A 45 -4.05 24.56 -24.88
C GLN A 45 -5.25 25.04 -25.69
N GLY A 46 -6.42 25.16 -25.04
CA GLY A 46 -7.63 25.68 -25.65
C GLY A 46 -7.49 27.15 -26.07
N GLU A 47 -6.92 27.99 -25.23
CA GLU A 47 -6.60 29.38 -25.55
C GLU A 47 -5.56 29.49 -26.67
N HIS A 48 -4.51 28.67 -26.62
CA HIS A 48 -3.47 28.64 -27.65
C HIS A 48 -4.07 28.31 -29.02
N SER A 49 -4.96 27.32 -29.09
CA SER A 49 -5.64 26.94 -30.33
C SER A 49 -6.51 28.08 -30.88
N LYS A 50 -7.27 28.76 -30.01
CA LYS A 50 -8.10 29.92 -30.41
C LYS A 50 -7.25 31.07 -30.96
N VAL A 51 -6.15 31.41 -30.27
CA VAL A 51 -5.26 32.51 -30.70
C VAL A 51 -4.53 32.14 -31.99
N SER A 52 -4.14 30.88 -32.17
CA SER A 52 -3.51 30.37 -33.40
C SER A 52 -4.46 30.51 -34.60
N ASN A 53 -5.71 30.08 -34.45
CA ASN A 53 -6.73 30.22 -35.50
C ASN A 53 -7.01 31.69 -35.83
N ALA A 54 -7.07 32.57 -34.83
CA ALA A 54 -7.23 34.00 -35.06
C ALA A 54 -6.03 34.61 -35.79
N LEU A 55 -4.81 34.19 -35.45
CA LEU A 55 -3.57 34.62 -36.10
C LEU A 55 -3.53 34.19 -37.58
N GLU A 56 -4.02 32.99 -37.89
CA GLU A 56 -4.13 32.51 -39.27
C GLU A 56 -5.06 33.39 -40.10
N ILE A 57 -6.25 33.72 -39.58
CA ILE A 57 -7.20 34.64 -40.24
C ILE A 57 -6.58 36.02 -40.48
N ILE A 58 -5.92 36.59 -39.47
CA ILE A 58 -5.24 37.89 -39.58
C ILE A 58 -4.14 37.83 -40.64
N SER A 59 -3.40 36.73 -40.69
CA SER A 59 -2.34 36.52 -41.67
C SER A 59 -2.89 36.45 -43.09
N VAL A 60 -4.05 35.81 -43.28
CA VAL A 60 -4.76 35.82 -44.58
C VAL A 60 -5.21 37.23 -44.96
N SER A 61 -5.77 38.02 -44.04
CA SER A 61 -6.14 39.42 -44.32
C SER A 61 -4.93 40.27 -44.75
N LEU A 62 -3.77 40.06 -44.12
CA LEU A 62 -2.53 40.77 -44.48
C LEU A 62 -1.96 40.38 -45.85
N ILE A 63 -2.37 39.24 -46.43
CA ILE A 63 -2.05 38.91 -47.84
C ILE A 63 -2.85 39.80 -48.80
N ILE A 64 -4.07 40.18 -48.41
CA ILE A 64 -4.97 41.02 -49.21
C ILE A 64 -4.56 42.50 -49.11
N ASP A 65 -4.22 42.97 -47.90
CA ASP A 65 -3.69 44.31 -47.64
C ASP A 65 -2.50 44.25 -46.67
N GLU A 66 -1.29 44.24 -47.23
CA GLU A 66 -0.04 44.12 -46.48
C GLU A 66 0.24 45.31 -45.55
N LYS A 67 -0.42 46.46 -45.78
CA LYS A 67 -0.15 47.70 -45.03
C LYS A 67 -1.26 48.04 -44.03
N ASP A 68 -2.22 47.15 -43.82
CA ASP A 68 -3.21 47.30 -42.76
C ASP A 68 -2.52 47.35 -41.39
N LYS A 69 -2.44 48.58 -40.84
CA LYS A 69 -1.81 48.86 -39.55
C LYS A 69 -2.50 48.13 -38.39
N GLN A 70 -3.82 47.93 -38.47
CA GLN A 70 -4.59 47.29 -37.41
C GLN A 70 -4.37 45.77 -37.43
N ALA A 71 -4.32 45.17 -38.61
CA ALA A 71 -4.00 43.75 -38.76
C ALA A 71 -2.55 43.44 -38.32
N LEU A 72 -1.57 44.28 -38.70
CA LEU A 72 -0.17 44.15 -38.24
C LEU A 72 -0.03 44.25 -36.71
N ALA A 73 -0.73 45.21 -36.10
CA ALA A 73 -0.70 45.37 -34.63
C ALA A 73 -1.33 44.17 -33.91
N THR A 74 -2.43 43.63 -34.45
CA THR A 74 -3.12 42.46 -33.87
C THR A 74 -2.28 41.20 -34.03
N LYS A 75 -1.61 41.02 -35.18
CA LYS A 75 -0.66 39.91 -35.43
C LYS A 75 0.41 39.85 -34.35
N LYS A 76 1.10 40.98 -34.10
CA LYS A 76 2.16 41.05 -33.08
C LYS A 76 1.66 40.71 -31.67
N LYS A 77 0.44 41.16 -31.31
CA LYS A 77 -0.18 40.83 -30.02
C LYS A 77 -0.53 39.34 -29.91
N ALA A 78 -1.04 38.75 -30.98
CA ALA A 78 -1.37 37.33 -31.03
C ALA A 78 -0.11 36.45 -30.93
N GLU A 79 0.96 36.78 -31.65
CA GLU A 79 2.26 36.10 -31.54
C GLU A 79 2.82 36.15 -30.12
N ALA A 80 2.80 37.32 -29.48
CA ALA A 80 3.23 37.47 -28.09
C ALA A 80 2.36 36.63 -27.13
N LYS A 81 1.04 36.56 -27.37
CA LYS A 81 0.13 35.76 -26.55
C LYS A 81 0.37 34.26 -26.73
N LEU A 82 0.66 33.80 -27.96
CA LEU A 82 1.03 32.40 -28.22
C LEU A 82 2.33 32.02 -27.51
N GLU A 83 3.34 32.89 -27.53
CA GLU A 83 4.60 32.65 -26.83
C GLU A 83 4.40 32.58 -25.30
N GLU A 84 3.57 33.46 -24.74
CA GLU A 84 3.19 33.42 -23.31
C GLU A 84 2.51 32.09 -22.95
N LEU A 85 1.50 31.68 -23.73
CA LEU A 85 0.79 30.42 -23.52
C LEU A 85 1.72 29.21 -23.69
N ALA A 86 2.63 29.23 -24.65
CA ALA A 86 3.64 28.18 -24.83
C ALA A 86 4.56 28.06 -23.60
N LYS A 87 5.03 29.18 -23.04
CA LYS A 87 5.81 29.20 -21.80
C LYS A 87 5.02 28.66 -20.61
N GLN A 88 3.74 29.02 -20.50
CA GLN A 88 2.86 28.51 -19.45
C GLN A 88 2.68 26.98 -19.55
N MET A 89 2.38 26.45 -20.75
CA MET A 89 2.26 25.01 -20.98
C MET A 89 3.56 24.25 -20.67
N ALA A 90 4.70 24.81 -21.08
CA ALA A 90 6.02 24.26 -20.78
C ALA A 90 6.33 24.26 -19.28
N GLY A 91 5.82 25.23 -18.51
CA GLY A 91 5.97 25.27 -17.05
C GLY A 91 5.01 24.35 -16.29
N LEU A 92 3.85 24.01 -16.86
CA LEU A 92 2.86 23.11 -16.24
C LEU A 92 3.22 21.64 -16.40
N SER A 93 3.73 21.24 -17.57
CA SER A 93 4.11 19.85 -17.88
C SER A 93 5.03 19.20 -16.83
N PRO A 94 6.16 19.81 -16.41
CA PRO A 94 7.03 19.21 -15.38
C PRO A 94 6.36 19.14 -14.00
N LYS A 95 5.49 20.09 -13.66
CA LYS A 95 4.75 20.08 -12.38
C LYS A 95 3.76 18.92 -12.33
N ILE A 96 3.06 18.66 -13.44
CA ILE A 96 2.16 17.50 -13.56
C ILE A 96 2.98 16.23 -13.37
N ALA A 97 4.10 16.07 -14.09
CA ALA A 97 4.96 14.89 -13.97
C ALA A 97 5.48 14.67 -12.54
N GLU A 98 5.87 15.76 -11.85
CA GLU A 98 6.30 15.70 -10.45
C GLU A 98 5.17 15.23 -9.51
N VAL A 99 3.96 15.79 -9.66
CA VAL A 99 2.79 15.40 -8.85
C VAL A 99 2.39 13.94 -9.13
N SER A 100 2.35 13.51 -10.39
CA SER A 100 2.06 12.13 -10.76
C SER A 100 3.08 11.15 -10.16
N SER A 101 4.37 11.52 -10.16
CA SER A 101 5.44 10.72 -9.52
C SER A 101 5.24 10.60 -8.01
N LYS A 102 4.96 11.72 -7.32
CA LYS A 102 4.65 11.71 -5.88
C LYS A 102 3.41 10.87 -5.57
N LYS A 103 2.39 10.93 -6.42
CA LYS A 103 1.18 10.13 -6.29
C LYS A 103 1.46 8.63 -6.41
N GLN A 104 2.28 8.22 -7.38
CA GLN A 104 2.71 6.82 -7.49
C GLN A 104 3.45 6.34 -6.24
N GLN A 105 4.33 7.16 -5.67
CA GLN A 105 5.02 6.85 -4.42
C GLN A 105 4.04 6.74 -3.23
N ALA A 106 3.08 7.66 -3.13
CA ALA A 106 2.05 7.61 -2.09
C ALA A 106 1.16 6.35 -2.20
N ILE A 107 0.83 5.93 -3.43
CA ILE A 107 0.10 4.67 -3.68
C ILE A 107 0.92 3.46 -3.23
N GLN A 108 2.22 3.42 -3.51
CA GLN A 108 3.10 2.34 -3.03
C GLN A 108 3.15 2.29 -1.50
N GLU A 109 3.23 3.43 -0.83
CA GLU A 109 3.20 3.50 0.63
C GLU A 109 1.83 3.09 1.20
N LEU A 110 0.72 3.37 0.51
CA LEU A 110 -0.60 2.85 0.89
C LEU A 110 -0.63 1.31 0.88
N TYR A 111 -0.15 0.69 -0.19
CA TYR A 111 -0.07 -0.77 -0.28
C TYR A 111 0.87 -1.37 0.76
N ARG A 112 2.02 -0.73 1.02
CA ARG A 112 2.88 -1.11 2.13
C ARG A 112 2.12 -1.06 3.47
N SER A 113 1.42 0.02 3.73
CA SER A 113 0.67 0.23 4.98
C SER A 113 -0.42 -0.83 5.17
N ARG A 114 -1.18 -1.13 4.11
CA ARG A 114 -2.19 -2.18 4.09
C ARG A 114 -1.58 -3.56 4.35
N GLY A 115 -0.49 -3.88 3.64
CA GLY A 115 0.25 -5.11 3.83
C GLY A 115 0.72 -5.29 5.27
N GLU A 116 1.31 -4.28 5.91
CA GLU A 116 1.77 -4.37 7.31
C GLU A 116 0.63 -4.57 8.31
N VAL A 117 -0.54 -3.98 8.07
CA VAL A 117 -1.74 -4.24 8.87
C VAL A 117 -2.18 -5.70 8.72
N ALA A 118 -2.19 -6.21 7.48
CA ALA A 118 -2.53 -7.59 7.18
C ALA A 118 -1.54 -8.59 7.81
N ARG A 119 -0.24 -8.28 7.79
CA ARG A 119 0.79 -9.09 8.46
C ARG A 119 0.53 -9.25 9.95
N LYS A 120 0.28 -8.14 10.66
CA LYS A 120 -0.05 -8.18 12.10
C LYS A 120 -1.32 -8.98 12.39
N HIS A 121 -2.31 -8.87 11.51
CA HIS A 121 -3.52 -9.67 11.60
C HIS A 121 -3.24 -11.16 11.42
N ASN A 122 -2.47 -11.54 10.39
CA ASN A 122 -2.10 -12.93 10.10
C ASN A 122 -1.25 -13.54 11.21
N GLN A 123 -0.30 -12.79 11.77
CA GLN A 123 0.47 -13.20 12.95
C GLN A 123 -0.44 -13.52 14.13
N LYS A 124 -1.43 -12.64 14.42
CA LYS A 124 -2.43 -12.87 15.47
C LYS A 124 -3.28 -14.12 15.19
N ALA A 125 -3.77 -14.29 13.97
CA ALA A 125 -4.58 -15.44 13.60
C ALA A 125 -3.80 -16.76 13.78
N SER A 126 -2.54 -16.79 13.32
CA SER A 126 -1.64 -17.95 13.51
C SER A 126 -1.40 -18.23 14.99
N ARG A 127 -1.05 -17.21 15.77
CA ARG A 127 -0.84 -17.30 17.21
C ARG A 127 -2.05 -17.90 17.94
N ASP A 128 -3.23 -17.35 17.70
CA ASP A 128 -4.47 -17.75 18.36
C ASP A 128 -4.89 -19.18 17.99
N MET A 129 -4.65 -19.60 16.74
CA MET A 129 -4.87 -20.99 16.31
C MET A 129 -3.88 -21.96 17.00
N VAL A 130 -2.60 -21.58 17.04
CA VAL A 130 -1.51 -22.43 17.51
C VAL A 130 -1.57 -22.66 19.02
N ILE A 131 -1.88 -21.63 19.81
CA ILE A 131 -1.97 -21.78 21.27
C ILE A 131 -3.06 -22.78 21.70
N ALA A 132 -4.22 -22.78 21.03
CA ALA A 132 -5.30 -23.72 21.30
C ALA A 132 -4.88 -25.15 21.00
N SER A 133 -4.27 -25.36 19.81
CA SER A 133 -3.77 -26.67 19.39
C SER A 133 -2.75 -27.25 20.37
N ARG A 134 -1.81 -26.42 20.83
CA ARG A 134 -0.77 -26.81 21.79
C ARG A 134 -1.32 -27.22 23.14
N LEU A 135 -2.25 -26.45 23.68
CA LEU A 135 -2.90 -26.81 24.94
C LEU A 135 -3.67 -28.12 24.79
N ASN A 136 -4.44 -28.27 23.71
CA ASN A 136 -5.17 -29.52 23.45
C ASN A 136 -4.23 -30.72 23.39
N ARG A 137 -3.06 -30.57 22.75
CA ARG A 137 -2.02 -31.60 22.70
C ARG A 137 -1.42 -31.93 24.07
N ALA A 138 -1.09 -30.93 24.87
CA ALA A 138 -0.51 -31.15 26.20
C ALA A 138 -1.44 -32.01 27.09
N PHE A 139 -2.74 -31.76 26.99
CA PHE A 139 -3.75 -32.53 27.73
C PHE A 139 -4.27 -33.77 27.01
N GLY A 140 -3.90 -34.00 25.75
CA GLY A 140 -4.33 -35.15 24.95
C GLY A 140 -5.83 -35.12 24.63
N ILE A 141 -6.38 -33.92 24.39
CA ILE A 141 -7.80 -33.69 24.10
C ILE A 141 -8.04 -33.26 22.65
N GLU A 142 -7.08 -33.51 21.74
CA GLU A 142 -7.14 -33.11 20.32
C GLU A 142 -8.34 -33.73 19.57
N GLU A 143 -8.77 -34.93 19.93
CA GLU A 143 -9.89 -35.65 19.29
C GLU A 143 -11.17 -35.68 20.16
N ASN A 144 -11.26 -34.80 21.16
CA ASN A 144 -12.33 -34.79 22.14
C ASN A 144 -13.35 -33.67 21.86
N ASN A 145 -14.63 -33.91 22.17
CA ASN A 145 -15.68 -32.89 22.19
C ASN A 145 -15.39 -31.73 23.18
N HIS A 146 -14.40 -31.91 24.05
CA HIS A 146 -13.96 -30.93 25.04
C HIS A 146 -12.69 -30.16 24.64
N GLN A 147 -12.27 -30.23 23.37
CA GLN A 147 -11.13 -29.46 22.88
C GLN A 147 -11.37 -27.95 23.05
N LEU A 148 -10.31 -27.20 23.32
CA LEU A 148 -10.37 -25.75 23.29
C LEU A 148 -10.39 -25.26 21.84
N HIS A 149 -11.32 -24.35 21.57
CA HIS A 149 -11.40 -23.63 20.31
C HIS A 149 -11.16 -22.14 20.56
N THR A 150 -10.28 -21.55 19.76
CA THR A 150 -10.10 -20.10 19.74
C THR A 150 -10.93 -19.50 18.61
N HIS A 151 -11.45 -18.30 18.86
CA HIS A 151 -11.95 -17.45 17.80
C HIS A 151 -10.75 -16.77 17.13
N TYR A 152 -10.38 -17.26 15.95
CA TYR A 152 -9.38 -16.61 15.11
C TYR A 152 -10.01 -16.20 13.78
N ASN A 153 -9.54 -15.08 13.25
CA ASN A 153 -9.97 -14.61 11.94
C ASN A 153 -9.26 -15.43 10.85
N GLN A 154 -9.91 -15.56 9.69
CA GLN A 154 -9.24 -16.10 8.51
C GLN A 154 -8.06 -15.22 8.12
N GLN A 155 -6.98 -15.83 7.64
CA GLN A 155 -5.81 -15.10 7.15
C GLN A 155 -6.21 -14.20 5.96
N ILE A 156 -5.60 -13.03 5.90
CA ILE A 156 -5.75 -12.05 4.83
C ILE A 156 -4.74 -12.36 3.72
N ASP A 157 -5.20 -12.27 2.46
CA ASP A 157 -4.34 -12.42 1.29
C ASP A 157 -3.36 -11.24 1.16
N LEU A 158 -2.10 -11.50 1.50
CA LEU A 158 -1.03 -10.51 1.43
C LEU A 158 -0.79 -9.99 0.00
N GLY A 159 -1.03 -10.80 -1.04
CA GLY A 159 -0.86 -10.36 -2.42
C GLY A 159 -1.81 -9.23 -2.79
N VAL A 160 -3.07 -9.32 -2.33
CA VAL A 160 -4.07 -8.26 -2.52
C VAL A 160 -3.67 -7.00 -1.74
N GLU A 161 -3.27 -7.16 -0.47
CA GLU A 161 -2.99 -6.02 0.39
C GLU A 161 -1.73 -5.25 0.00
N TYR A 162 -0.73 -5.94 -0.57
CA TYR A 162 0.46 -5.32 -1.16
C TYR A 162 0.27 -4.84 -2.62
N GLY A 163 -0.94 -4.97 -3.19
CA GLY A 163 -1.26 -4.47 -4.53
C GLY A 163 -0.68 -5.31 -5.67
N LEU A 164 -0.27 -6.55 -5.41
CA LEU A 164 0.28 -7.47 -6.42
C LEU A 164 -0.81 -8.36 -7.06
N GLY A 165 -1.99 -8.45 -6.42
CA GLY A 165 -3.09 -9.32 -6.83
C GLY A 165 -3.20 -10.56 -5.96
N ALA A 166 -4.30 -11.29 -6.08
CA ALA A 166 -4.57 -12.45 -5.23
C ALA A 166 -3.49 -13.53 -5.39
N ILE A 167 -3.01 -14.10 -4.28
CA ILE A 167 -1.86 -15.02 -4.29
C ILE A 167 -2.11 -16.26 -5.16
N ASN A 168 -3.36 -16.71 -5.24
CA ASN A 168 -3.79 -17.85 -6.04
C ASN A 168 -3.85 -17.56 -7.56
N GLN A 169 -3.76 -16.29 -7.95
CA GLN A 169 -3.73 -15.85 -9.35
C GLN A 169 -2.30 -15.51 -9.82
N LEU A 170 -1.33 -15.42 -8.90
CA LEU A 170 0.07 -15.19 -9.24
C LEU A 170 0.71 -16.47 -9.77
N ASP A 171 1.58 -16.34 -10.77
CA ASP A 171 2.43 -17.46 -11.23
C ASP A 171 3.32 -17.93 -10.06
N PRO A 172 3.23 -19.21 -9.63
CA PRO A 172 4.05 -19.75 -8.54
C PRO A 172 5.56 -19.60 -8.72
N ASN A 173 6.04 -19.45 -9.95
CA ASN A 173 7.46 -19.25 -10.24
C ASN A 173 7.88 -17.77 -10.24
N SER A 174 6.92 -16.85 -10.18
CA SER A 174 7.17 -15.40 -10.20
C SER A 174 7.82 -14.91 -8.91
N GLU A 175 8.58 -13.82 -9.05
CA GLU A 175 9.19 -13.13 -7.91
C GLU A 175 8.14 -12.49 -6.98
N ASP A 176 6.97 -12.14 -7.52
CA ASP A 176 5.82 -11.62 -6.76
C ASP A 176 5.28 -12.70 -5.83
N TRP A 177 5.01 -13.90 -6.37
CA TRP A 177 4.52 -15.03 -5.57
C TRP A 177 5.51 -15.43 -4.49
N LYS A 178 6.80 -15.61 -4.85
CA LYS A 178 7.86 -16.00 -3.90
C LYS A 178 7.99 -15.00 -2.76
N PHE A 179 7.90 -13.72 -3.09
CA PHE A 179 7.96 -12.64 -2.11
C PHE A 179 6.79 -12.70 -1.12
N ILE A 180 5.56 -12.82 -1.61
CA ILE A 180 4.36 -12.90 -0.76
C ILE A 180 4.36 -14.16 0.10
N VAL A 181 4.74 -15.31 -0.45
CA VAL A 181 4.84 -16.56 0.31
C VAL A 181 5.88 -16.47 1.42
N LYS A 182 7.03 -15.85 1.14
CA LYS A 182 8.05 -15.61 2.17
C LYS A 182 7.48 -14.76 3.31
N LEU A 183 6.77 -13.68 3.02
CA LEU A 183 6.13 -12.87 4.06
C LEU A 183 5.11 -13.66 4.88
N GLY A 184 4.29 -14.50 4.24
CA GLY A 184 3.34 -15.37 4.94
C GLY A 184 4.02 -16.40 5.85
N GLN A 185 5.18 -16.94 5.42
CA GLN A 185 6.00 -17.81 6.26
C GLN A 185 6.59 -17.07 7.46
N GLU A 186 7.08 -15.84 7.26
CA GLU A 186 7.56 -14.98 8.34
C GLU A 186 6.46 -14.67 9.36
N ASP A 187 5.24 -14.36 8.90
CA ASP A 187 4.09 -14.08 9.75
C ASP A 187 3.67 -15.31 10.57
N THR A 188 3.69 -16.49 9.95
CA THR A 188 3.42 -17.76 10.63
C THR A 188 4.49 -18.05 11.70
N ALA A 189 5.77 -17.85 11.36
CA ALA A 189 6.87 -18.05 12.29
C ALA A 189 6.78 -17.08 13.48
N GLU A 190 6.44 -15.82 13.24
CA GLU A 190 6.27 -14.83 14.28
C GLU A 190 5.03 -15.10 15.16
N GLY A 191 3.91 -15.50 14.54
CA GLY A 191 2.74 -15.97 15.28
C GLY A 191 3.06 -17.17 16.19
N ASN A 192 3.89 -18.10 15.72
CA ASN A 192 4.37 -19.24 16.51
C ASN A 192 5.24 -18.80 17.68
N ARG A 193 6.18 -17.85 17.48
CA ARG A 193 7.00 -17.31 18.57
C ARG A 193 6.15 -16.62 19.63
N GLN A 194 5.15 -15.84 19.22
CA GLN A 194 4.22 -15.22 20.15
C GLN A 194 3.41 -16.28 20.91
N ALA A 195 3.03 -17.38 20.25
CA ALA A 195 2.37 -18.50 20.90
C ALA A 195 3.30 -19.22 21.89
N ASP A 196 4.61 -19.35 21.62
CA ASP A 196 5.58 -19.91 22.56
C ASP A 196 5.62 -19.12 23.88
N VAL A 197 5.59 -17.80 23.80
CA VAL A 197 5.58 -16.93 24.99
C VAL A 197 4.30 -17.15 25.79
N ILE A 198 3.13 -17.12 25.13
CA ILE A 198 1.83 -17.33 25.80
C ILE A 198 1.74 -18.74 26.39
N ALA A 199 2.26 -19.74 25.68
CA ALA A 199 2.25 -21.13 26.12
C ALA A 199 3.03 -21.32 27.42
N LYS A 200 4.19 -20.69 27.53
CA LYS A 200 4.99 -20.69 28.75
C LYS A 200 4.22 -20.06 29.92
N ASP A 201 3.65 -18.87 29.72
CA ASP A 201 2.87 -18.16 30.73
C ASP A 201 1.66 -19.01 31.19
N LEU A 202 1.01 -19.70 30.25
CA LEU A 202 -0.12 -20.58 30.53
C LEU A 202 0.29 -21.83 31.31
N GLY A 203 1.40 -22.47 30.95
CA GLY A 203 1.94 -23.62 31.68
C GLY A 203 2.32 -23.27 33.11
N GLU A 204 2.96 -22.10 33.32
CA GLU A 204 3.29 -21.57 34.65
C GLU A 204 2.03 -21.28 35.46
N ALA A 205 1.03 -20.61 34.85
CA ALA A 205 -0.23 -20.31 35.52
C ALA A 205 -0.97 -21.58 35.96
N ILE A 206 -1.06 -22.60 35.09
CA ILE A 206 -1.68 -23.89 35.44
C ILE A 206 -0.94 -24.53 36.61
N LYS A 207 0.41 -24.60 36.53
CA LYS A 207 1.24 -25.18 37.59
C LYS A 207 1.02 -24.47 38.94
N SER A 208 1.03 -23.14 38.95
CA SER A 208 0.85 -22.36 40.19
C SER A 208 -0.50 -22.59 40.87
N VAL A 209 -1.57 -22.90 40.13
CA VAL A 209 -2.86 -23.25 40.73
C VAL A 209 -2.77 -24.57 41.51
N PHE A 210 -2.10 -25.59 40.98
CA PHE A 210 -1.90 -26.85 41.70
C PHE A 210 -1.05 -26.67 42.96
N GLU A 211 0.03 -25.91 42.86
CA GLU A 211 0.92 -25.60 43.99
C GLU A 211 0.18 -24.85 45.11
N LYS A 212 -0.66 -23.87 44.76
CA LYS A 212 -1.47 -23.11 45.73
C LYS A 212 -2.41 -24.00 46.56
N HIS A 213 -2.81 -25.15 46.04
CA HIS A 213 -3.73 -26.08 46.68
C HIS A 213 -3.03 -27.34 47.22
N ASP A 214 -1.70 -27.31 47.36
CA ASP A 214 -0.87 -28.42 47.86
C ASP A 214 -1.05 -29.73 47.06
N VAL A 215 -1.36 -29.61 45.76
CA VAL A 215 -1.51 -30.76 44.86
C VAL A 215 -0.23 -30.93 44.03
N ALA A 216 0.52 -31.99 44.33
CA ALA A 216 1.74 -32.30 43.58
C ALA A 216 1.42 -32.89 42.19
N LEU A 217 1.90 -32.22 41.14
CA LEU A 217 1.85 -32.75 39.78
C LEU A 217 2.93 -33.83 39.57
N GLN A 218 2.56 -34.91 38.87
CA GLN A 218 3.53 -35.91 38.43
C GLN A 218 4.50 -35.34 37.39
N GLU A 219 5.71 -35.89 37.32
CA GLU A 219 6.74 -35.48 36.35
C GLU A 219 6.24 -35.49 34.90
N ARG A 220 5.44 -36.50 34.53
CA ARG A 220 4.83 -36.57 33.19
C ARG A 220 3.89 -35.39 32.91
N SER A 221 3.16 -34.91 33.90
CA SER A 221 2.29 -33.73 33.77
C SER A 221 3.10 -32.44 33.66
N LEU A 222 4.19 -32.32 34.42
CA LEU A 222 5.11 -31.19 34.31
C LEU A 222 5.78 -31.12 32.93
N ILE A 223 6.20 -32.28 32.39
CA ILE A 223 6.74 -32.39 31.02
C ILE A 223 5.71 -31.99 29.96
N LYS A 224 4.42 -32.32 30.17
CA LYS A 224 3.35 -31.93 29.26
C LYS A 224 3.09 -30.42 29.30
N LEU A 225 3.06 -29.83 30.50
CA LEU A 225 2.87 -28.39 30.67
C LEU A 225 4.02 -27.56 30.07
N SER A 226 5.26 -28.05 30.12
CA SER A 226 6.41 -27.38 29.49
C SER A 226 6.47 -27.53 27.97
N ARG A 227 5.55 -28.31 27.38
CA ARG A 227 5.44 -28.60 25.94
C ARG A 227 4.16 -28.06 25.31
N ILE A 228 3.35 -27.31 26.07
CA ILE A 228 2.40 -26.36 25.46
C ILE A 228 3.25 -25.41 24.61
#